data_AF-A0A4Y9ZSH2-F1
#
_entry.id   AF-A0A4Y9ZSH2-F1
#
_cell.length_a   1.000
_cell.length_b   1.000
_cell.length_c   1.000
_cell.angle_alpha   90.00
_cell.angle_beta   90.00
_cell.angle_gamma   90.00
#
_symmetry.space_group_name_H-M   'P 1'
#
loop_
_entity.id
_entity.type
_entity.pdbx_description
1 polymer ?
#
loop_
_entity_poly.entity_id
_entity_poly.type
_entity_poly.pdbx_seq_one_letter_code
_entity_poly.pdbx_strand_id
1 'polypeptide(L)'
;MTTILTPKTFPEAASLPIIDIAPWLRDGDKKGRLSTSASLHAACLEYGFFYLNISSYVDAAEPLELARLAHEFFALPQEEKDSISLSKQDCARGYQRLKENVTQGKGDSHEALDFYRPVEEPDKTKPLWGENQWPTIPTFREKYEKWVHKMKNLGLIVMEAMSVGLGMTPEEWQELRRQVDDSFWVMRVIVWEIWTNGLYNSTLHRVIHKGTNYRVSIPFFFEPNFTAVVKPLSAALRIQEGLDTSGRIPGTIPQSHKKYEPTVYGEFLKAKVSGNFATGKGKYD
;
A
#
# COMPACT_ATOMS: atom_id res chain seq x y z
N MET A 1 22.24 2.85 -47.08
CA MET A 1 21.89 3.75 -45.95
C MET A 1 20.96 2.99 -45.04
N THR A 2 21.44 2.54 -43.88
CA THR A 2 20.60 1.94 -42.85
C THR A 2 21.08 2.51 -41.52
N THR A 3 20.32 3.49 -41.02
CA THR A 3 20.63 4.19 -39.77
C THR A 3 20.32 3.26 -38.61
N ILE A 4 21.36 2.75 -37.96
CA ILE A 4 21.24 2.05 -36.68
C ILE A 4 20.93 3.13 -35.63
N LEU A 5 19.73 3.06 -35.04
CA LEU A 5 19.34 3.91 -33.93
C LEU A 5 20.19 3.51 -32.71
N THR A 6 21.09 4.40 -32.29
CA THR A 6 21.79 4.29 -31.00
C THR A 6 20.79 4.27 -29.84
N PRO A 7 21.00 3.46 -28.79
CA PRO A 7 20.14 3.48 -27.63
C PRO A 7 20.15 4.89 -27.03
N LYS A 8 18.97 5.48 -26.82
CA LYS A 8 18.85 6.66 -25.97
C LYS A 8 19.42 6.28 -24.61
N THR A 9 20.54 6.89 -24.23
CA THR A 9 21.04 6.87 -22.87
C THR A 9 19.91 7.39 -21.98
N PHE A 10 19.31 6.51 -21.19
CA PHE A 10 18.44 6.94 -20.10
C PHE A 10 19.29 7.76 -19.13
N PRO A 11 18.83 8.93 -18.64
CA PRO A 11 19.53 9.62 -17.58
C PRO A 11 19.75 8.64 -16.43
N GLU A 12 20.92 8.74 -15.77
CA GLU A 12 21.27 7.94 -14.61
C GLU A 12 20.09 7.98 -13.63
N ALA A 13 19.44 6.85 -13.41
CA ALA A 13 18.19 6.82 -12.66
C ALA A 13 18.49 7.26 -11.24
N ALA A 14 17.93 8.40 -10.81
CA ALA A 14 17.98 8.81 -9.42
C ALA A 14 17.51 7.63 -8.56
N SER A 15 18.39 7.08 -7.72
CA SER A 15 18.04 5.98 -6.83
C SER A 15 17.05 6.50 -5.80
N LEU A 16 15.93 5.80 -5.61
CA LEU A 16 14.98 6.13 -4.55
C LEU A 16 15.69 6.14 -3.19
N PRO A 17 15.32 7.06 -2.28
CA PRO A 17 15.95 7.13 -0.96
C PRO A 17 15.70 5.84 -0.17
N ILE A 18 16.72 5.40 0.56
CA ILE A 18 16.63 4.31 1.54
C ILE A 18 16.59 4.96 2.92
N ILE A 19 15.50 4.76 3.65
CA ILE A 19 15.24 5.41 4.94
C ILE A 19 15.23 4.35 6.05
N ASP A 20 16.04 4.55 7.09
CA ASP A 20 16.11 3.63 8.23
C ASP A 20 15.07 3.98 9.30
N ILE A 21 14.24 2.99 9.66
CA ILE A 21 13.19 3.15 10.68
C ILE A 21 13.71 2.89 12.11
N ALA A 22 14.94 2.40 12.28
CA ALA A 22 15.50 2.05 13.59
C ALA A 22 15.35 3.12 14.69
N PRO A 23 15.49 4.44 14.42
CA PRO A 23 15.27 5.47 15.44
C PRO A 23 13.86 5.48 16.04
N TRP A 24 12.86 5.03 15.29
CA TRP A 24 11.48 4.94 15.73
C TRP A 24 11.17 3.67 16.54
N LEU A 25 12.09 2.71 16.58
CA LEU A 25 11.96 1.47 17.36
C LEU A 25 12.51 1.58 18.79
N ARG A 26 13.21 2.68 19.09
CA ARG A 26 13.91 2.90 20.37
C ARG A 26 13.28 4.07 21.11
N ASP A 27 13.13 3.95 22.42
CA ASP A 27 12.71 5.05 23.26
C ASP A 27 13.82 6.08 23.42
N GLY A 28 13.46 7.36 23.44
CA GLY A 28 14.38 8.47 23.76
C GLY A 28 15.24 9.01 22.61
N ASP A 29 15.24 8.41 21.42
CA ASP A 29 16.02 8.87 20.25
C ASP A 29 15.34 10.05 19.52
N LYS A 30 15.17 11.18 20.21
CA LYS A 30 14.46 12.36 19.66
C LYS A 30 15.10 12.87 18.36
N LYS A 31 16.43 12.95 18.32
CA LYS A 31 17.16 13.47 17.15
C LYS A 31 17.04 12.51 15.95
N GLY A 32 17.19 11.21 16.18
CA GLY A 32 17.03 10.22 15.13
C GLY A 32 15.61 10.19 14.58
N ARG A 33 14.59 10.22 15.45
CA ARG A 33 13.17 10.28 15.01
C ARG A 33 12.89 11.48 14.12
N LEU A 34 13.33 12.68 14.52
CA LEU A 34 13.17 13.90 13.72
C LEU A 34 13.87 13.79 12.36
N SER A 35 15.10 13.26 12.33
CA SER A 35 15.85 13.06 11.09
C SER A 35 15.13 12.09 10.15
N THR A 36 14.68 10.93 10.66
CA THR A 36 13.93 9.94 9.88
C THR A 36 12.63 10.52 9.33
N SER A 37 11.88 11.27 10.15
CA SER A 37 10.64 11.94 9.74
C SER A 37 10.86 12.98 8.65
N ALA A 38 11.93 13.77 8.72
CA ALA A 38 12.28 14.73 7.69
C ALA A 38 12.63 14.03 6.36
N SER A 39 13.37 12.92 6.40
CA SER A 39 13.67 12.12 5.21
C SER A 39 12.42 11.49 4.59
N LEU A 40 11.49 10.98 5.40
CA LEU A 40 10.20 10.46 4.92
C LEU A 40 9.38 11.55 4.23
N HIS A 41 9.27 12.72 4.87
CA HIS A 41 8.56 13.86 4.30
C HIS A 41 9.14 14.29 2.95
N ALA A 42 10.47 14.48 2.87
CA ALA A 42 11.15 14.83 1.63
C ALA A 42 10.94 13.76 0.54
N ALA A 43 11.07 12.48 0.89
CA ALA A 43 10.87 11.39 -0.07
C ALA A 43 9.44 11.35 -0.63
N CYS A 44 8.44 11.57 0.22
CA CYS A 44 7.05 11.66 -0.19
C CYS A 44 6.77 12.88 -1.08
N LEU A 45 7.41 14.02 -0.81
CA LEU A 45 7.28 15.24 -1.60
C LEU A 45 8.01 15.19 -2.94
N GLU A 46 9.16 14.52 -3.02
CA GLU A 46 10.03 14.51 -4.22
C GLU A 46 9.75 13.32 -5.15
N TYR A 47 9.50 12.14 -4.59
CA TYR A 47 9.43 10.90 -5.37
C TYR A 47 8.07 10.20 -5.25
N GLY A 48 7.35 10.39 -4.13
CA GLY A 48 6.16 9.60 -3.80
C GLY A 48 6.45 8.11 -3.52
N PHE A 49 7.73 7.72 -3.50
CA PHE A 49 8.22 6.38 -3.20
C PHE A 49 9.56 6.44 -2.46
N PHE A 50 9.82 5.45 -1.62
CA PHE A 50 11.09 5.23 -0.94
C PHE A 50 11.24 3.76 -0.59
N TYR A 51 12.48 3.34 -0.32
CA TYR A 51 12.76 2.08 0.34
C TYR A 51 12.84 2.30 1.85
N LEU A 52 12.18 1.46 2.63
CA LEU A 52 12.30 1.47 4.08
C LEU A 52 13.25 0.35 4.51
N ASN A 53 14.36 0.71 5.15
CA ASN A 53 15.21 -0.27 5.82
C ASN A 53 14.54 -0.68 7.14
N ILE A 54 14.10 -1.94 7.18
CA ILE A 54 13.40 -2.56 8.30
C ILE A 54 14.21 -3.69 8.95
N SER A 55 15.51 -3.80 8.65
CA SER A 55 16.38 -4.86 9.17
C SER A 55 16.44 -4.90 10.70
N SER A 56 16.23 -3.76 11.36
CA SER A 56 16.13 -3.63 12.81
C SER A 56 14.79 -4.09 13.40
N TYR A 57 13.81 -4.41 12.56
CA TYR A 57 12.42 -4.74 12.94
C TYR A 57 11.97 -6.13 12.46
N VAL A 58 12.48 -6.58 11.32
CA VAL A 58 12.15 -7.85 10.67
C VAL A 58 13.41 -8.67 10.46
N ASP A 59 13.36 -9.93 10.86
CA ASP A 59 14.38 -10.91 10.48
C ASP A 59 14.20 -11.26 9.00
N ALA A 60 15.29 -11.27 8.23
CA ALA A 60 15.26 -11.54 6.80
C ALA A 60 14.68 -12.93 6.45
N ALA A 61 14.73 -13.90 7.36
CA ALA A 61 14.13 -15.21 7.19
C ALA A 61 12.60 -15.17 7.13
N GLU A 62 11.95 -14.19 7.76
CA GLU A 62 10.49 -14.09 7.78
C GLU A 62 9.89 -13.88 6.38
N PRO A 63 10.24 -12.84 5.60
CA PRO A 63 9.71 -12.66 4.25
C PRO A 63 10.17 -13.75 3.27
N LEU A 64 11.35 -14.35 3.49
CA LEU A 64 11.82 -15.50 2.69
C LEU A 64 10.93 -16.73 2.90
N GLU A 65 10.52 -17.00 4.15
CA GLU A 65 9.61 -18.10 4.47
C GLU A 65 8.21 -17.87 3.88
N LEU A 66 7.70 -16.64 3.93
CA LEU A 66 6.43 -16.31 3.27
C LEU A 66 6.51 -16.50 1.75
N ALA A 67 7.62 -16.08 1.12
CA ALA A 67 7.83 -16.30 -0.30
C ALA A 67 7.88 -17.79 -0.64
N ARG A 68 8.55 -18.60 0.19
CA ARG A 68 8.60 -20.06 0.06
C ARG A 68 7.20 -20.68 0.12
N LEU A 69 6.38 -20.28 1.11
CA LEU A 69 5.00 -20.73 1.26
C LEU A 69 4.11 -20.33 0.07
N ALA A 70 4.28 -19.10 -0.44
CA ALA A 70 3.60 -18.66 -1.65
C ALA A 70 3.98 -19.51 -2.87
N HIS A 71 5.28 -19.79 -3.05
CA HIS A 71 5.75 -20.67 -4.12
C HIS A 71 5.15 -22.07 -4.01
N GLU A 72 5.08 -22.62 -2.80
CA GLU A 72 4.44 -23.91 -2.53
C GLU A 72 2.96 -23.90 -2.94
N PHE A 73 2.22 -22.85 -2.58
CA PHE A 73 0.83 -22.67 -2.98
C PHE A 73 0.65 -22.58 -4.50
N PHE A 74 1.42 -21.71 -5.18
CA PHE A 74 1.24 -21.50 -6.61
C PHE A 74 1.69 -22.69 -7.48
N ALA A 75 2.53 -23.57 -6.92
CA ALA A 75 2.92 -24.84 -7.52
C ALA A 75 1.87 -25.96 -7.38
N LEU A 76 0.83 -25.78 -6.55
CA LEU A 76 -0.25 -26.76 -6.40
C LEU A 76 -1.03 -26.97 -7.71
N PRO A 77 -1.67 -28.15 -7.88
CA PRO A 77 -2.62 -28.38 -8.96
C PRO A 77 -3.69 -27.29 -9.03
N GLN A 78 -4.12 -26.95 -10.25
CA GLN A 78 -5.07 -25.86 -10.46
C GLN A 78 -6.38 -26.04 -9.67
N GLU A 79 -6.86 -27.29 -9.54
CA GLU A 79 -8.05 -27.62 -8.76
C GLU A 79 -7.91 -27.26 -7.27
N GLU A 80 -6.75 -27.49 -6.67
CA GLU A 80 -6.49 -27.11 -5.28
C GLU A 80 -6.49 -25.58 -5.12
N LYS A 81 -5.93 -24.85 -6.09
CA LYS A 81 -5.96 -23.38 -6.07
C LYS A 81 -7.38 -22.84 -6.25
N ASP A 82 -8.16 -23.42 -7.16
CA ASP A 82 -9.56 -23.05 -7.38
C ASP A 82 -10.47 -23.42 -6.19
N SER A 83 -10.04 -24.36 -5.36
CA SER A 83 -10.79 -24.77 -4.16
C SER A 83 -11.04 -23.59 -3.23
N ILE A 84 -10.20 -22.55 -3.29
CA ILE A 84 -10.29 -21.31 -2.50
C ILE A 84 -10.47 -20.07 -3.39
N SER A 85 -11.06 -20.21 -4.58
CA SER A 85 -11.35 -19.08 -5.49
C SER A 85 -12.15 -17.96 -4.81
N LEU A 86 -11.86 -16.70 -5.18
CA LEU A 86 -12.61 -15.52 -4.74
C LEU A 86 -14.14 -15.64 -4.90
N SER A 87 -14.59 -16.33 -5.95
CA SER A 87 -16.02 -16.48 -6.27
C SER A 87 -16.77 -17.36 -5.27
N LYS A 88 -16.06 -18.05 -4.36
CA LYS A 88 -16.66 -18.84 -3.29
C LYS A 88 -17.02 -18.00 -2.05
N GLN A 89 -16.52 -16.77 -1.99
CA GLN A 89 -16.79 -15.82 -0.92
C GLN A 89 -17.42 -14.54 -1.51
N ASP A 90 -16.88 -13.39 -1.15
CA ASP A 90 -17.37 -12.04 -1.47
C ASP A 90 -16.74 -11.45 -2.75
N CYS A 91 -16.15 -12.30 -3.58
CA CYS A 91 -15.36 -11.94 -4.75
C CYS A 91 -14.15 -11.03 -4.47
N ALA A 92 -13.70 -10.95 -3.21
CA ALA A 92 -12.50 -10.21 -2.83
C ALA A 92 -11.45 -11.08 -2.13
N ARG A 93 -11.88 -12.07 -1.32
CA ARG A 93 -10.97 -12.94 -0.55
C ARG A 93 -10.78 -14.29 -1.22
N GLY A 94 -9.53 -14.66 -1.50
CA GLY A 94 -9.18 -15.98 -2.06
C GLY A 94 -8.31 -15.92 -3.32
N TYR A 95 -8.22 -17.06 -4.00
CA TYR A 95 -7.39 -17.25 -5.18
C TYR A 95 -7.99 -16.59 -6.43
N GLN A 96 -7.10 -16.06 -7.26
CA GLN A 96 -7.36 -15.44 -8.54
C GLN A 96 -6.50 -16.09 -9.62
N ARG A 97 -7.13 -16.49 -10.71
CA ARG A 97 -6.46 -17.02 -11.89
C ARG A 97 -5.75 -15.92 -12.68
N LEU A 98 -4.82 -16.36 -13.53
CA LEU A 98 -4.16 -15.50 -14.51
C LEU A 98 -5.21 -14.74 -15.36
N LYS A 99 -5.02 -13.42 -15.52
CA LYS A 99 -5.91 -12.50 -16.26
C LYS A 99 -7.29 -12.25 -15.65
N GLU A 100 -7.59 -12.78 -14.46
CA GLU A 100 -8.86 -12.54 -13.78
C GLU A 100 -8.96 -11.09 -13.27
N ASN A 101 -7.85 -10.52 -12.82
CA ASN A 101 -7.73 -9.09 -12.53
C ASN A 101 -7.58 -8.28 -13.82
N VAL A 102 -8.39 -7.23 -13.98
CA VAL A 102 -8.37 -6.35 -15.17
C VAL A 102 -8.02 -4.92 -14.77
N THR A 103 -6.83 -4.48 -15.15
CA THR A 103 -6.34 -3.12 -14.93
C THR A 103 -6.38 -2.35 -16.25
N GLN A 104 -7.09 -1.20 -16.29
CA GLN A 104 -7.26 -0.39 -17.51
C GLN A 104 -7.73 -1.20 -18.73
N GLY A 105 -8.66 -2.14 -18.53
CA GLY A 105 -9.20 -3.00 -19.59
C GLY A 105 -8.27 -4.11 -20.06
N LYS A 106 -7.11 -4.33 -19.43
CA LYS A 106 -6.19 -5.43 -19.72
C LYS A 106 -6.08 -6.39 -18.55
N GLY A 107 -6.20 -7.68 -18.83
CA GLY A 107 -5.98 -8.73 -17.84
C GLY A 107 -4.53 -8.75 -17.36
N ASP A 108 -4.33 -8.70 -16.06
CA ASP A 108 -3.01 -8.73 -15.43
C ASP A 108 -2.36 -10.11 -15.61
N SER A 109 -1.06 -10.12 -15.89
CA SER A 109 -0.29 -11.36 -16.10
C SER A 109 0.25 -11.95 -14.78
N HIS A 110 -0.65 -12.08 -13.80
CA HIS A 110 -0.39 -12.75 -12.53
C HIS A 110 -1.61 -13.55 -12.07
N GLU A 111 -1.36 -14.62 -11.32
CA GLU A 111 -2.30 -15.19 -10.37
C GLU A 111 -2.09 -14.52 -9.00
N ALA A 112 -3.08 -14.58 -8.11
CA ALA A 112 -2.99 -13.93 -6.79
C ALA A 112 -3.77 -14.69 -5.73
N LEU A 113 -3.44 -14.42 -4.47
CA LEU A 113 -4.16 -14.91 -3.29
C LEU A 113 -4.39 -13.72 -2.37
N ASP A 114 -5.65 -13.30 -2.26
CA ASP A 114 -6.02 -12.08 -1.53
C ASP A 114 -6.60 -12.40 -0.15
N PHE A 115 -6.08 -11.69 0.84
CA PHE A 115 -6.55 -11.72 2.22
C PHE A 115 -6.90 -10.31 2.68
N TYR A 116 -7.96 -10.22 3.47
CA TYR A 116 -8.46 -8.98 4.03
C TYR A 116 -8.62 -9.14 5.54
N ARG A 117 -8.73 -8.01 6.25
CA ARG A 117 -9.14 -8.02 7.65
C ARG A 117 -10.40 -8.90 7.86
N PRO A 118 -10.38 -9.83 8.84
CA PRO A 118 -11.59 -10.54 9.26
C PRO A 118 -12.66 -9.55 9.73
N VAL A 119 -13.90 -9.80 9.34
CA VAL A 119 -15.06 -8.99 9.72
C VAL A 119 -15.90 -9.72 10.77
N GLU A 120 -16.62 -8.97 11.59
CA GLU A 120 -17.66 -9.53 12.44
C GLU A 120 -18.84 -9.97 11.55
N GLU A 121 -19.43 -11.13 11.87
CA GLU A 121 -20.58 -11.70 11.16
C GLU A 121 -20.39 -11.73 9.63
N PRO A 122 -19.44 -12.54 9.11
CA PRO A 122 -19.14 -12.58 7.69
C PRO A 122 -20.35 -12.99 6.85
N ASP A 123 -20.51 -12.30 5.72
CA ASP A 123 -21.59 -12.48 4.76
C ASP A 123 -21.02 -12.40 3.34
N LYS A 124 -20.87 -13.56 2.72
CA LYS A 124 -20.33 -13.69 1.36
C LYS A 124 -21.16 -12.98 0.29
N THR A 125 -22.41 -12.61 0.57
CA THR A 125 -23.26 -11.87 -0.39
C THR A 125 -22.95 -10.36 -0.39
N LYS A 126 -22.23 -9.88 0.63
CA LYS A 126 -21.84 -8.48 0.75
C LYS A 126 -20.39 -8.29 0.28
N PRO A 127 -20.13 -7.32 -0.61
CA PRO A 127 -18.77 -7.01 -1.03
C PRO A 127 -17.88 -6.70 0.17
N LEU A 128 -16.66 -7.27 0.17
CA LEU A 128 -15.65 -7.09 1.23
C LEU A 128 -16.04 -7.60 2.61
N TRP A 129 -17.12 -8.37 2.74
CA TRP A 129 -17.62 -8.89 4.02
C TRP A 129 -17.55 -10.41 4.16
N GLY A 130 -16.79 -11.11 3.30
CA GLY A 130 -16.62 -12.56 3.36
C GLY A 130 -15.59 -13.05 4.38
N GLU A 131 -15.37 -14.37 4.40
CA GLU A 131 -14.35 -15.02 5.22
C GLU A 131 -13.06 -15.27 4.41
N ASN A 132 -11.89 -15.17 5.06
CA ASN A 132 -10.62 -15.49 4.40
C ASN A 132 -10.53 -17.00 4.12
N GLN A 133 -10.12 -17.35 2.89
CA GLN A 133 -9.92 -18.73 2.47
C GLN A 133 -8.43 -19.07 2.48
N TRP A 134 -8.01 -19.93 3.41
CA TRP A 134 -6.60 -20.26 3.62
C TRP A 134 -6.19 -21.55 2.89
N PRO A 135 -4.99 -21.61 2.29
CA PRO A 135 -4.42 -22.87 1.80
C PRO A 135 -4.27 -23.91 2.92
N THR A 136 -4.33 -25.19 2.54
CA THR A 136 -4.11 -26.33 3.45
C THR A 136 -2.63 -26.58 3.77
N ILE A 137 -1.72 -25.79 3.19
CA ILE A 137 -0.27 -25.86 3.42
C ILE A 137 0.02 -25.62 4.91
N PRO A 138 0.74 -26.54 5.58
CA PRO A 138 1.08 -26.40 6.99
C PRO A 138 1.74 -25.06 7.29
N THR A 139 1.35 -24.43 8.41
CA THR A 139 1.86 -23.13 8.90
C THR A 139 1.56 -21.91 8.02
N PHE A 140 0.99 -22.06 6.82
CA PHE A 140 0.73 -20.94 5.90
C PHE A 140 -0.03 -19.81 6.59
N ARG A 141 -1.20 -20.14 7.16
CA ARG A 141 -2.05 -19.20 7.89
C ARG A 141 -1.30 -18.53 9.04
N GLU A 142 -0.66 -19.30 9.91
CA GLU A 142 0.07 -18.79 11.08
C GLU A 142 1.13 -17.76 10.68
N LYS A 143 1.96 -18.09 9.67
CA LYS A 143 3.05 -17.20 9.23
C LYS A 143 2.52 -15.92 8.60
N TYR A 144 1.49 -16.02 7.75
CA TYR A 144 0.88 -14.85 7.13
C TYR A 144 0.15 -13.96 8.14
N GLU A 145 -0.61 -14.53 9.08
CA GLU A 145 -1.26 -13.76 10.14
C GLU A 145 -0.21 -13.07 11.02
N LYS A 146 0.88 -13.77 11.41
CA LYS A 146 1.99 -13.15 12.16
C LYS A 146 2.63 -12.00 11.41
N TRP A 147 2.85 -12.17 10.10
CA TRP A 147 3.39 -11.11 9.24
C TRP A 147 2.46 -9.91 9.16
N VAL A 148 1.16 -10.13 8.95
CA VAL A 148 0.13 -9.07 8.94
C VAL A 148 0.16 -8.27 10.24
N HIS A 149 0.20 -8.91 11.40
CA HIS A 149 0.29 -8.21 12.69
C HIS A 149 1.56 -7.35 12.78
N LYS A 150 2.70 -7.88 12.34
CA LYS A 150 3.97 -7.15 12.34
C LYS A 150 3.94 -5.95 11.39
N MET A 151 3.36 -6.09 10.21
CA MET A 151 3.23 -5.01 9.22
C MET A 151 2.21 -3.95 9.63
N LYS A 152 1.12 -4.32 10.32
CA LYS A 152 0.21 -3.34 10.95
C LYS A 152 0.95 -2.43 11.93
N ASN A 153 1.74 -3.04 12.82
CA ASN A 153 2.53 -2.29 13.80
C ASN A 153 3.57 -1.39 13.11
N LEU A 154 4.26 -1.89 12.08
CA LEU A 154 5.18 -1.08 11.29
C LEU A 154 4.46 0.08 10.59
N GLY A 155 3.27 -0.17 10.03
CA GLY A 155 2.43 0.85 9.43
C GLY A 155 2.11 1.98 10.40
N LEU A 156 1.71 1.66 11.63
CA LEU A 156 1.50 2.67 12.68
C LEU A 156 2.76 3.47 13.01
N ILE A 157 3.92 2.82 13.11
CA ILE A 157 5.20 3.48 13.36
C ILE A 157 5.55 4.45 12.21
N VAL A 158 5.37 4.02 10.97
CA VAL A 158 5.62 4.86 9.79
C VAL A 158 4.63 6.02 9.71
N MET A 159 3.35 5.80 10.02
CA MET A 159 2.33 6.85 10.10
C MET A 159 2.70 7.90 11.15
N GLU A 160 3.19 7.48 12.32
CA GLU A 160 3.66 8.40 13.36
C GLU A 160 4.91 9.17 12.92
N ALA A 161 5.84 8.50 12.24
CA ALA A 161 7.00 9.16 11.67
C ALA A 161 6.63 10.20 10.61
N MET A 162 5.66 9.88 9.75
CA MET A 162 5.15 10.79 8.73
C MET A 162 4.36 11.96 9.33
N SER A 163 3.62 11.76 10.44
CA SER A 163 2.88 12.83 11.12
C SER A 163 3.84 13.89 11.70
N VAL A 164 4.96 13.46 12.27
CA VAL A 164 6.05 14.37 12.70
C VAL A 164 6.65 15.11 11.51
N GLY A 165 6.86 14.43 10.37
CA GLY A 165 7.34 15.06 9.14
C GLY A 165 6.39 16.12 8.59
N LEU A 166 5.07 15.92 8.77
CA LEU A 166 4.04 16.90 8.43
C LEU A 166 3.89 18.04 9.47
N GLY A 167 4.63 18.01 10.57
CA GLY A 167 4.50 19.02 11.63
C GLY A 167 3.17 18.95 12.38
N MET A 168 2.60 17.75 12.53
CA MET A 168 1.40 17.53 13.33
C MET A 168 1.68 17.69 14.84
N THR A 169 0.72 18.22 15.58
CA THR A 169 0.78 18.19 17.06
C THR A 169 0.49 16.78 17.59
N PRO A 170 0.87 16.47 18.85
CA PRO A 170 0.50 15.20 19.47
C PRO A 170 -1.01 14.92 19.44
N GLU A 171 -1.85 15.95 19.62
CA GLU A 171 -3.31 15.84 19.61
C GLU A 171 -3.83 15.54 18.20
N GLU A 172 -3.29 16.20 17.18
CA GLU A 172 -3.61 15.91 15.76
C GLU A 172 -3.22 14.47 15.39
N TRP A 173 -2.07 14.00 15.89
CA TRP A 173 -1.66 12.61 15.71
C TRP A 173 -2.62 11.64 16.40
N GLN A 174 -3.03 11.90 17.65
CA GLN A 174 -3.99 11.02 18.35
C GLN A 174 -5.36 10.95 17.66
N GLU A 175 -5.82 12.05 17.06
CA GLU A 175 -7.03 12.05 16.22
C GLU A 175 -6.85 11.18 14.97
N LEU A 176 -5.76 11.35 14.22
CA LEU A 176 -5.47 10.53 13.05
C LEU A 176 -5.29 9.05 13.42
N ARG A 177 -4.60 8.77 14.54
CA ARG A 177 -4.33 7.43 15.03
C ARG A 177 -5.61 6.64 15.28
N ARG A 178 -6.65 7.27 15.85
CA ARG A 178 -7.98 6.65 16.05
C ARG A 178 -8.69 6.25 14.76
N GLN A 179 -8.24 6.75 13.61
CA GLN A 179 -8.78 6.39 12.30
C GLN A 179 -8.03 5.22 11.66
N VAL A 180 -6.92 4.77 12.25
CA VAL A 180 -6.03 3.74 11.67
C VAL A 180 -5.58 2.67 12.67
N ASP A 181 -5.83 2.83 13.96
CA ASP A 181 -5.43 1.89 15.02
C ASP A 181 -6.15 0.54 14.94
N ASP A 182 -7.29 0.51 14.26
CA ASP A 182 -8.01 -0.69 13.85
C ASP A 182 -8.10 -0.81 12.31
N SER A 183 -6.99 -0.54 11.63
CA SER A 183 -6.86 -0.49 10.16
C SER A 183 -7.62 -1.62 9.45
N PHE A 184 -8.45 -1.29 8.44
CA PHE A 184 -9.02 -2.28 7.53
C PHE A 184 -7.95 -2.69 6.51
N TRP A 185 -7.02 -3.55 6.92
CA TRP A 185 -5.88 -3.93 6.08
C TRP A 185 -6.32 -4.82 4.91
N VAL A 186 -5.61 -4.65 3.80
CA VAL A 186 -5.71 -5.45 2.58
C VAL A 186 -4.30 -5.84 2.16
N MET A 187 -4.21 -6.79 1.23
CA MET A 187 -3.07 -6.85 0.33
C MET A 187 -3.24 -5.90 -0.94
N ARG A 188 -3.72 -4.61 -0.86
CA ARG A 188 -3.53 -3.43 -1.84
C ARG A 188 -3.67 -1.93 -1.32
N VAL A 189 -2.88 -0.87 -1.78
CA VAL A 189 -2.62 0.53 -1.18
C VAL A 189 -3.51 1.50 -1.96
N ILE A 190 -4.28 2.43 -1.33
CA ILE A 190 -4.44 3.90 -1.67
C ILE A 190 -5.18 4.67 -0.53
N VAL A 191 -4.60 5.68 0.16
CA VAL A 191 -5.33 6.86 0.79
C VAL A 191 -4.49 8.14 1.04
N TRP A 192 -3.17 8.06 1.27
CA TRP A 192 -2.34 9.21 1.74
C TRP A 192 -2.50 10.55 0.99
N GLU A 193 -2.78 10.50 -0.31
CA GLU A 193 -2.98 11.69 -1.12
C GLU A 193 -4.17 12.55 -0.65
N ILE A 194 -5.25 11.93 -0.14
CA ILE A 194 -6.43 12.63 0.37
C ILE A 194 -6.11 13.32 1.71
N TRP A 195 -5.50 12.59 2.65
CA TRP A 195 -5.12 13.16 3.96
C TRP A 195 -4.15 14.33 3.82
N THR A 196 -3.26 14.26 2.84
CA THR A 196 -2.25 15.29 2.60
C THR A 196 -2.69 16.35 1.58
N ASN A 197 -3.95 16.31 1.15
CA ASN A 197 -4.53 17.23 0.17
C ASN A 197 -3.66 17.40 -1.08
N GLY A 198 -3.10 16.29 -1.58
CA GLY A 198 -2.23 16.28 -2.76
C GLY A 198 -0.76 16.65 -2.52
N LEU A 199 -0.30 16.86 -1.27
CA LEU A 199 1.13 17.05 -0.98
C LEU A 199 1.92 15.76 -1.22
N TYR A 200 1.41 14.61 -0.78
CA TYR A 200 2.00 13.30 -1.06
C TYR A 200 1.27 12.64 -2.22
N ASN A 201 1.97 12.45 -3.35
CA ASN A 201 1.37 11.91 -4.56
C ASN A 201 1.24 10.38 -4.52
N SER A 202 0.07 9.84 -4.86
CA SER A 202 -0.09 8.42 -5.15
C SER A 202 0.57 8.11 -6.49
N THR A 203 1.81 7.65 -6.45
CA THR A 203 2.61 7.49 -7.66
C THR A 203 2.20 6.24 -8.44
N LEU A 204 1.91 6.43 -9.73
CA LEU A 204 1.58 5.34 -10.65
C LEU A 204 2.77 4.39 -10.77
N HIS A 205 2.51 3.11 -10.56
CA HIS A 205 3.52 2.06 -10.67
C HIS A 205 2.99 0.91 -11.52
N ARG A 206 3.90 0.23 -12.23
CA ARG A 206 3.60 -0.95 -13.03
C ARG A 206 4.67 -2.01 -12.83
N VAL A 207 4.29 -3.27 -12.93
CA VAL A 207 5.21 -4.39 -12.92
C VAL A 207 5.56 -4.76 -14.36
N ILE A 208 6.86 -4.86 -14.66
CA ILE A 208 7.35 -5.47 -15.90
C ILE A 208 8.19 -6.67 -15.50
N HIS A 209 7.67 -7.88 -15.72
CA HIS A 209 8.45 -9.10 -15.52
C HIS A 209 9.30 -9.36 -16.77
N LYS A 210 10.63 -9.30 -16.63
CA LYS A 210 11.60 -9.54 -17.71
C LYS A 210 12.45 -10.80 -17.50
N GLY A 211 12.24 -11.51 -16.39
CA GLY A 211 12.98 -12.72 -16.06
C GLY A 211 12.40 -13.95 -16.73
N THR A 212 13.15 -15.05 -16.71
CA THR A 212 12.67 -16.39 -17.07
C THR A 212 12.12 -17.15 -15.86
N ASN A 213 12.41 -16.68 -14.65
CA ASN A 213 12.04 -17.33 -13.39
C ASN A 213 10.78 -16.70 -12.81
N TYR A 214 9.94 -17.51 -12.17
CA TYR A 214 8.76 -17.04 -11.45
C TYR A 214 9.13 -16.03 -10.35
N ARG A 215 8.33 -14.97 -10.21
CA ARG A 215 8.51 -13.91 -9.20
C ARG A 215 7.31 -13.86 -8.27
N VAL A 216 7.55 -14.06 -6.97
CA VAL A 216 6.58 -13.78 -5.92
C VAL A 216 6.71 -12.33 -5.46
N SER A 217 5.59 -11.70 -5.11
CA SER A 217 5.55 -10.42 -4.42
C SER A 217 4.43 -10.46 -3.38
N ILE A 218 4.70 -9.94 -2.18
CA ILE A 218 3.79 -10.00 -1.03
C ILE A 218 3.51 -8.57 -0.60
N PRO A 219 2.61 -7.87 -1.30
CA PRO A 219 2.39 -6.47 -1.00
C PRO A 219 1.41 -6.35 0.19
N PHE A 220 1.74 -5.54 1.19
CA PHE A 220 0.90 -5.31 2.40
C PHE A 220 0.45 -3.85 2.48
N PHE A 221 -0.78 -3.65 2.95
CA PHE A 221 -1.43 -2.36 2.81
C PHE A 221 -2.15 -1.96 4.08
N PHE A 222 -1.62 -0.85 4.61
CA PHE A 222 -2.07 -0.22 5.83
C PHE A 222 -3.04 0.89 5.46
N GLU A 223 -4.29 0.70 5.86
CA GLU A 223 -5.44 1.46 5.36
C GLU A 223 -6.28 1.98 6.55
N PRO A 224 -7.08 3.04 6.37
CA PRO A 224 -7.97 3.52 7.42
C PRO A 224 -8.96 2.47 7.92
N ASN A 225 -9.56 2.72 9.08
CA ASN A 225 -10.72 1.99 9.56
C ASN A 225 -11.84 2.08 8.51
N PHE A 226 -12.64 1.03 8.35
CA PHE A 226 -13.67 0.96 7.30
C PHE A 226 -14.69 2.13 7.37
N THR A 227 -14.97 2.62 8.57
CA THR A 227 -15.90 3.73 8.83
C THR A 227 -15.20 5.09 8.98
N ALA A 228 -13.88 5.16 8.81
CA ALA A 228 -13.13 6.40 8.97
C ALA A 228 -13.56 7.45 7.94
N VAL A 229 -13.76 8.68 8.41
CA VAL A 229 -13.99 9.85 7.54
C VAL A 229 -12.63 10.46 7.22
N VAL A 230 -12.15 10.17 6.01
CA VAL A 230 -10.89 10.68 5.48
C VAL A 230 -11.13 12.07 4.90
N LYS A 231 -10.36 13.06 5.35
CA LYS A 231 -10.40 14.45 4.86
C LYS A 231 -9.01 15.10 4.95
N PRO A 232 -8.76 16.20 4.23
CA PRO A 232 -7.53 16.97 4.38
C PRO A 232 -7.16 17.26 5.84
N LEU A 233 -5.93 16.94 6.23
CA LEU A 233 -5.38 17.19 7.56
C LEU A 233 -5.05 18.68 7.73
N SER A 234 -5.33 19.24 8.92
CA SER A 234 -5.00 20.63 9.24
C SER A 234 -3.52 20.95 9.04
N ALA A 235 -2.61 20.02 9.38
CA ALA A 235 -1.18 20.17 9.13
C ALA A 235 -0.82 20.30 7.65
N ALA A 236 -1.47 19.51 6.78
CA ALA A 236 -1.27 19.61 5.34
C ALA A 236 -1.76 20.96 4.79
N LEU A 237 -2.93 21.44 5.27
CA LEU A 237 -3.45 22.75 4.90
C LEU A 237 -2.51 23.89 5.33
N ARG A 238 -1.93 23.82 6.54
CA ARG A 238 -0.94 24.80 7.01
C ARG A 238 0.30 24.87 6.11
N ILE A 239 0.81 23.71 5.67
CA ILE A 239 1.95 23.66 4.74
C ILE A 239 1.57 24.34 3.40
N GLN A 240 0.35 24.10 2.92
CA GLN A 240 -0.14 24.66 1.66
C GLN A 240 -0.42 26.16 1.71
N GLU A 241 -0.86 26.69 2.86
CA GLU A 241 -1.06 28.12 3.09
C GLU A 241 0.26 28.91 3.09
N GLY A 242 1.38 28.25 3.39
CA GLY A 242 2.73 28.84 3.37
C GLY A 242 3.45 28.76 2.02
N LEU A 243 2.80 28.27 0.95
CA LEU A 243 3.40 28.16 -0.38
C LEU A 243 3.54 29.53 -1.05
N ASP A 244 4.52 29.66 -1.95
CA ASP A 244 4.74 30.90 -2.70
C ASP A 244 3.61 31.16 -3.73
N THR A 245 3.69 32.29 -4.46
CA THR A 245 2.68 32.69 -5.45
C THR A 245 2.50 31.70 -6.61
N SER A 246 3.38 30.70 -6.76
CA SER A 246 3.26 29.62 -7.75
C SER A 246 2.54 28.39 -7.20
N GLY A 247 2.20 28.36 -5.90
CA GLY A 247 1.50 27.26 -5.25
C GLY A 247 2.33 25.97 -5.18
N ARG A 248 3.66 26.09 -5.08
CA ARG A 248 4.60 24.96 -5.04
C ARG A 248 5.57 25.08 -3.87
N ILE A 249 6.06 23.94 -3.39
CA ILE A 249 7.30 23.88 -2.60
C ILE A 249 8.46 23.86 -3.61
N PRO A 250 9.41 24.81 -3.57
CA PRO A 250 10.54 24.82 -4.50
C PRO A 250 11.33 23.50 -4.45
N GLY A 251 11.51 22.83 -5.60
CA GLY A 251 12.30 21.60 -5.73
C GLY A 251 11.52 20.28 -5.65
N THR A 252 10.20 20.29 -5.51
CA THR A 252 9.37 19.06 -5.41
C THR A 252 8.65 18.72 -6.71
N ILE A 253 8.11 17.49 -6.84
CA ILE A 253 7.22 17.15 -7.96
C ILE A 253 5.98 18.06 -7.98
N PRO A 254 5.39 18.37 -9.15
CA PRO A 254 4.17 19.15 -9.23
C PRO A 254 3.09 18.54 -8.33
N GLN A 255 2.60 19.33 -7.37
CA GLN A 255 1.53 18.92 -6.48
C GLN A 255 0.19 19.01 -7.21
N SER A 256 -0.69 18.05 -6.95
CA SER A 256 -2.05 18.08 -7.47
C SER A 256 -2.80 19.32 -6.95
N HIS A 257 -3.40 20.12 -7.84
CA HIS A 257 -4.31 21.20 -7.45
C HIS A 257 -5.73 20.70 -7.11
N LYS A 258 -5.93 19.37 -7.07
CA LYS A 258 -7.22 18.73 -6.78
C LYS A 258 -7.54 18.97 -5.30
N LYS A 259 -8.66 19.62 -5.04
CA LYS A 259 -9.22 19.72 -3.69
C LYS A 259 -9.99 18.44 -3.38
N TYR A 260 -9.74 17.86 -2.22
CA TYR A 260 -10.40 16.63 -1.81
C TYR A 260 -11.53 16.93 -0.80
N GLU A 261 -12.73 16.46 -1.11
CA GLU A 261 -13.86 16.48 -0.19
C GLU A 261 -13.79 15.31 0.80
N PRO A 262 -14.34 15.44 2.03
CA PRO A 262 -14.40 14.34 2.98
C PRO A 262 -15.12 13.11 2.41
N THR A 263 -14.56 11.92 2.68
CA THR A 263 -15.16 10.65 2.24
C THR A 263 -15.06 9.57 3.30
N VAL A 264 -16.03 8.66 3.36
CA VAL A 264 -15.97 7.47 4.22
C VAL A 264 -15.15 6.40 3.52
N TYR A 265 -14.08 5.92 4.16
CA TYR A 265 -13.11 5.03 3.53
C TYR A 265 -13.75 3.76 2.94
N GLY A 266 -14.64 3.10 3.68
CA GLY A 266 -15.28 1.87 3.24
C GLY A 266 -16.17 2.05 2.01
N GLU A 267 -16.81 3.20 1.86
CA GLU A 267 -17.61 3.52 0.67
C GLU A 267 -16.72 3.77 -0.56
N PHE A 268 -15.60 4.48 -0.35
CA PHE A 268 -14.57 4.63 -1.38
C PHE A 268 -13.99 3.26 -1.82
N LEU A 269 -13.66 2.40 -0.86
CA LEU A 269 -13.08 1.08 -1.12
C LEU A 269 -14.05 0.17 -1.86
N LYS A 270 -15.32 0.11 -1.44
CA LYS A 270 -16.38 -0.64 -2.13
C LYS A 270 -16.54 -0.20 -3.58
N ALA A 271 -16.55 1.11 -3.85
CA ALA A 271 -16.67 1.64 -5.20
C ALA A 271 -15.49 1.21 -6.10
N LYS A 272 -14.27 1.26 -5.56
CA LYS A 272 -13.05 0.85 -6.27
C LYS A 272 -13.00 -0.64 -6.55
N VAL A 273 -13.29 -1.47 -5.55
CA VAL A 273 -13.32 -2.93 -5.66
C VAL A 273 -14.38 -3.37 -6.66
N SER A 274 -15.58 -2.79 -6.59
CA SER A 274 -16.64 -3.06 -7.57
C SER A 274 -16.21 -2.67 -8.99
N GLY A 275 -15.44 -1.59 -9.18
CA GLY A 275 -14.88 -1.21 -10.48
C GLY A 275 -13.89 -2.23 -11.06
N ASN A 276 -12.99 -2.74 -10.21
CA ASN A 276 -11.95 -3.69 -10.61
C ASN A 276 -12.51 -5.09 -10.92
N PHE A 277 -13.48 -5.56 -10.13
CA PHE A 277 -14.00 -6.93 -10.23
C PHE A 277 -15.29 -7.05 -11.05
N ALA A 278 -16.14 -6.02 -11.14
CA ALA A 278 -17.45 -6.13 -11.81
C ALA A 278 -17.49 -5.61 -13.25
N THR A 279 -16.57 -4.73 -13.68
CA THR A 279 -16.72 -4.04 -14.98
C THR A 279 -15.48 -3.94 -15.86
N GLY A 280 -14.26 -4.25 -15.36
CA GLY A 280 -13.01 -4.11 -16.12
C GLY A 280 -12.69 -2.67 -16.56
N LYS A 281 -13.43 -1.68 -16.04
CA LYS A 281 -13.30 -0.24 -16.35
C LYS A 281 -12.62 0.54 -15.23
N GLY A 282 -11.69 -0.08 -14.50
CA GLY A 282 -10.84 0.64 -13.53
C GLY A 282 -10.04 1.73 -14.24
N LYS A 283 -10.60 2.94 -14.29
CA LYS A 283 -9.91 4.16 -14.70
C LYS A 283 -9.23 4.71 -13.45
N TYR A 284 -7.92 4.88 -13.55
CA TYR A 284 -7.19 5.76 -12.63
C TYR A 284 -7.35 7.15 -13.23
N ASP A 285 -8.25 7.95 -12.64
CA ASP A 285 -8.39 9.38 -12.94
C ASP A 285 -7.48 10.21 -12.03
#